data_AF-A0A1E7GUZ4-F1
#
_entry.id   AF-A0A1E7GUZ4-F1
#
_cell.length_a   1.000
_cell.length_b   1.000
_cell.length_c   1.000
_cell.angle_alpha   90.00
_cell.angle_beta   90.00
_cell.angle_gamma   90.00
#
_symmetry.space_group_name_H-M   'P 1'
#
loop_
_entity.id
_entity.type
_entity.pdbx_description
1 polymer ?
#
loop_
_entity_poly.entity_id
_entity_poly.type
_entity_poly.pdbx_seq_one_letter_code
_entity_poly.pdbx_strand_id
1 'polypeptide(L)'
;MFAKLKEKLGSFKKKIGETIDQKAETKSSAEGVPQETSEKGGREPAKEKKKKKTGIVTKAKTLILEREIVLDENDLEEPLWDLEMALLESDVALPVAESIIDAIKEELVGVHRKIKADTTDIVETALRNALLSVMTKEMFDFDEFIAGAPKPVNIAFVGVNGTGKTTTIAKVAARLRGNGHSVVIASGDTFRAGATEQIEKHAERLGVKLIKHQYGGDPAAVVYDAVQHATAQHRDVVLADTAGRLHTNVNLMDQLRKMCRVAPPDLVIFVDEAVAGNDAVERAREFNEVVPIGGNILTKVDMDSKGGAAISIAHVTGKPVLFLGIGQSYEDLKKFDAEWYVDQLF
;
A
#
# COMPACT_ATOMS: atom_id res chain seq x y z
N MET A 1 10.00 -8.83 -7.61
CA MET A 1 9.49 -8.40 -6.30
C MET A 1 8.70 -9.56 -5.67
N PHE A 2 8.61 -9.64 -4.35
CA PHE A 2 7.74 -10.52 -3.55
C PHE A 2 7.98 -12.03 -3.54
N ALA A 3 9.00 -12.58 -4.21
CA ALA A 3 9.14 -14.04 -4.35
C ALA A 3 9.03 -14.81 -3.02
N LYS A 4 9.72 -14.35 -1.98
CA LYS A 4 9.66 -14.94 -0.62
C LYS A 4 8.32 -14.70 0.06
N LEU A 5 7.76 -13.49 -0.06
CA LEU A 5 6.49 -13.15 0.56
C LEU A 5 5.37 -14.02 -0.03
N LYS A 6 5.32 -14.19 -1.36
CA LYS A 6 4.36 -15.09 -2.04
C LYS A 6 4.37 -16.51 -1.48
N GLU A 7 5.57 -17.08 -1.32
CA GLU A 7 5.74 -18.44 -0.79
C GLU A 7 5.16 -18.55 0.63
N LYS A 8 5.47 -17.57 1.49
CA LYS A 8 4.99 -17.52 2.87
C LYS A 8 3.48 -17.29 2.96
N LEU A 9 2.91 -16.41 2.13
CA LEU A 9 1.46 -16.20 2.03
C LEU A 9 0.75 -17.49 1.58
N GLY A 10 1.34 -18.24 0.64
CA GLY A 10 0.83 -19.55 0.23
C GLY A 10 0.84 -20.58 1.36
N SER A 11 1.93 -20.63 2.14
CA SER A 11 2.03 -21.49 3.32
C SER A 11 0.97 -21.13 4.39
N PHE A 12 0.77 -19.83 4.63
CA PHE A 12 -0.24 -19.32 5.56
C PHE A 12 -1.66 -19.77 5.16
N LYS A 13 -2.04 -19.57 3.89
CA LYS A 13 -3.34 -20.04 3.35
C LYS A 13 -3.53 -21.53 3.56
N LYS A 14 -2.50 -22.33 3.27
CA LYS A 14 -2.54 -23.78 3.40
C LYS A 14 -2.74 -24.22 4.85
N LYS A 15 -1.99 -23.65 5.79
CA LYS A 15 -2.12 -23.98 7.23
C LYS A 15 -3.53 -23.69 7.75
N ILE A 16 -4.11 -22.53 7.41
CA ILE A 16 -5.49 -22.21 7.82
C ILE A 16 -6.51 -23.14 7.14
N GLY A 17 -6.32 -23.45 5.85
CA GLY A 17 -7.17 -24.41 5.15
C GLY A 17 -7.20 -25.78 5.83
N GLU A 18 -6.02 -26.30 6.21
CA GLU A 18 -5.89 -27.57 6.94
C GLU A 18 -6.57 -27.53 8.31
N THR A 19 -6.44 -26.44 9.07
CA THR A 19 -7.11 -26.27 10.38
C THR A 19 -8.64 -26.30 10.23
N ILE A 20 -9.16 -25.66 9.18
CA ILE A 20 -10.60 -25.64 8.91
C ILE A 20 -11.12 -27.03 8.53
N ASP A 21 -10.39 -27.74 7.67
CA ASP A 21 -10.73 -29.11 7.27
C ASP A 21 -10.72 -30.07 8.47
N GLN A 22 -9.70 -29.98 9.34
CA GLN A 22 -9.63 -30.77 10.57
C GLN A 22 -10.83 -30.50 11.51
N LYS A 23 -11.23 -29.23 11.69
CA LYS A 23 -12.42 -28.88 12.48
C LYS A 23 -13.72 -29.38 11.84
N ALA A 24 -13.79 -29.41 10.51
CA ALA A 24 -14.92 -29.99 9.78
C ALA A 24 -15.06 -31.51 10.03
N GLU A 25 -13.95 -32.24 9.99
CA GLU A 25 -13.90 -33.69 10.25
C GLU A 25 -14.22 -34.03 11.71
N THR A 26 -13.74 -33.22 12.65
CA THR A 26 -13.98 -33.43 14.09
C THR A 26 -15.45 -33.21 14.45
N LYS A 27 -16.12 -32.18 13.89
CA LYS A 27 -17.58 -32.02 14.04
C LYS A 27 -18.36 -33.15 13.37
N SER A 28 -17.88 -33.66 12.22
CA SER A 28 -18.52 -34.78 11.52
C SER A 28 -18.50 -36.09 12.31
N SER A 29 -17.47 -36.31 13.12
CA SER A 29 -17.29 -37.52 13.92
C SER A 29 -17.99 -37.43 15.28
N ALA A 30 -18.14 -36.23 15.84
CA ALA A 30 -18.88 -35.99 17.08
C ALA A 30 -20.42 -36.14 16.93
N GLU A 31 -20.98 -35.90 15.74
CA GLU A 31 -22.42 -36.06 15.43
C GLU A 31 -22.81 -37.50 15.03
N GLY A 32 -22.10 -38.51 15.53
CA GLY A 32 -22.28 -39.92 15.21
C GLY A 32 -23.74 -40.40 15.16
N VAL A 33 -24.10 -40.98 14.01
CA VAL A 33 -25.35 -41.67 13.67
C VAL A 33 -25.75 -42.67 14.78
N PRO A 34 -27.03 -42.75 15.21
CA PRO A 34 -27.48 -43.84 16.09
C PRO A 34 -27.25 -45.18 15.38
N GLN A 35 -26.34 -46.00 15.90
CA GLN A 35 -26.19 -47.38 15.46
C GLN A 35 -27.47 -48.15 15.82
N GLU A 36 -28.31 -48.44 14.83
CA GLU A 36 -29.34 -49.47 14.95
C GLU A 36 -28.64 -50.82 15.15
N THR A 37 -28.79 -51.37 16.35
CA THR A 37 -28.43 -52.75 16.68
C THR A 37 -29.29 -53.70 15.87
N SER A 38 -28.64 -54.48 15.01
CA SER A 38 -29.27 -55.53 14.21
C SER A 38 -29.38 -56.82 15.02
N GLU A 39 -30.55 -57.11 15.58
CA GLU A 39 -30.91 -58.46 16.01
C GLU A 39 -31.62 -59.23 14.89
N LYS A 40 -31.18 -60.49 14.73
CA LYS A 40 -31.62 -61.47 13.75
C LYS A 40 -33.05 -61.97 14.05
N GLY A 41 -33.86 -62.12 13.01
CA GLY A 41 -35.08 -62.95 13.03
C GLY A 41 -35.73 -63.03 11.65
N GLY A 42 -35.86 -64.25 11.08
CA GLY A 42 -36.23 -64.48 9.69
C GLY A 42 -37.73 -64.58 9.35
N ARG A 43 -37.97 -64.56 8.03
CA ARG A 43 -39.09 -65.08 7.19
C ARG A 43 -40.50 -64.44 7.22
N GLU A 44 -40.75 -63.63 6.17
CA GLU A 44 -41.83 -63.71 5.15
C GLU A 44 -43.34 -63.48 5.49
N PRO A 45 -44.21 -63.11 4.52
CA PRO A 45 -44.71 -61.73 4.40
C PRO A 45 -46.25 -61.59 4.44
N ALA A 46 -46.77 -60.42 4.80
CA ALA A 46 -48.15 -60.05 4.48
C ALA A 46 -48.34 -58.53 4.34
N LYS A 47 -49.04 -58.16 3.27
CA LYS A 47 -49.37 -56.79 2.83
C LYS A 47 -50.31 -56.09 3.83
N GLU A 48 -50.04 -54.82 4.15
CA GLU A 48 -51.11 -53.82 4.29
C GLU A 48 -50.63 -52.37 4.19
N LYS A 49 -51.50 -51.53 3.63
CA LYS A 49 -51.31 -50.11 3.28
C LYS A 49 -51.25 -49.22 4.53
N LYS A 50 -50.37 -48.20 4.56
CA LYS A 50 -50.68 -46.80 5.00
C LYS A 50 -49.51 -45.81 4.92
N LYS A 51 -49.79 -44.67 4.28
CA LYS A 51 -49.42 -43.25 4.55
C LYS A 51 -48.01 -42.87 5.07
N LYS A 52 -47.41 -41.94 4.29
CA LYS A 52 -46.54 -40.79 4.65
C LYS A 52 -45.52 -40.97 5.79
N LYS A 53 -44.22 -41.03 5.43
CA LYS A 53 -43.10 -40.41 6.20
C LYS A 53 -41.90 -40.08 5.28
N THR A 54 -42.05 -39.17 4.32
CA THR A 54 -40.91 -38.53 3.62
C THR A 54 -40.41 -37.25 4.33
N GLY A 55 -40.74 -37.08 5.61
CA GLY A 55 -40.46 -35.84 6.37
C GLY A 55 -39.21 -35.86 7.26
N ILE A 56 -38.52 -37.00 7.42
CA ILE A 56 -37.41 -37.12 8.38
C ILE A 56 -36.07 -37.31 7.65
N VAL A 57 -36.05 -38.09 6.57
CA VAL A 57 -34.81 -38.34 5.79
C VAL A 57 -34.33 -37.09 5.03
N THR A 58 -35.26 -36.22 4.60
CA THR A 58 -34.92 -34.96 3.92
C THR A 58 -34.40 -33.91 4.90
N LYS A 59 -34.98 -33.81 6.10
CA LYS A 59 -34.49 -32.89 7.16
C LYS A 59 -33.10 -33.27 7.67
N ALA A 60 -32.82 -34.57 7.84
CA ALA A 60 -31.49 -35.04 8.20
C ALA A 60 -30.44 -34.70 7.13
N LYS A 61 -30.77 -34.83 5.83
CA LYS A 61 -29.88 -34.39 4.74
C LYS A 61 -29.68 -32.87 4.69
N THR A 62 -30.66 -32.09 5.14
CA THR A 62 -30.54 -30.60 5.15
C THR A 62 -29.70 -30.12 6.34
N LEU A 63 -29.77 -30.79 7.49
CA LEU A 63 -28.93 -30.51 8.66
C LEU A 63 -27.45 -30.85 8.42
N ILE A 64 -27.16 -31.92 7.65
CA ILE A 64 -25.78 -32.28 7.26
C ILE A 64 -25.16 -31.24 6.30
N LEU A 65 -25.98 -30.43 5.63
CA LEU A 65 -25.57 -29.40 4.65
C LEU A 65 -25.21 -28.05 5.27
N GLU A 66 -25.53 -27.82 6.54
CA GLU A 66 -25.29 -26.55 7.26
C GLU A 66 -24.29 -26.74 8.41
N ARG A 67 -23.18 -27.42 8.15
CA ARG A 67 -22.07 -27.43 9.08
C ARG A 67 -21.41 -26.06 9.04
N GLU A 68 -21.63 -25.28 10.09
CA GLU A 68 -20.95 -24.02 10.35
C GLU A 68 -19.64 -24.27 11.09
N ILE A 69 -18.51 -23.97 10.46
CA ILE A 69 -17.19 -23.97 11.12
C ILE A 69 -16.94 -22.56 11.63
N VAL A 70 -16.48 -22.45 12.87
CA VAL A 70 -16.10 -21.19 13.52
C VAL A 70 -14.64 -21.33 13.88
N LEU A 71 -13.82 -20.41 13.40
CA LEU A 71 -12.43 -20.26 13.81
C LEU A 71 -12.39 -19.48 15.12
N ASP A 72 -11.55 -19.96 16.04
CA ASP A 72 -11.21 -19.26 17.27
C ASP A 72 -9.77 -18.72 17.20
N GLU A 73 -9.39 -17.90 18.17
CA GLU A 73 -8.08 -17.24 18.19
C GLU A 73 -6.90 -18.24 18.21
N ASN A 74 -7.06 -19.39 18.88
CA ASN A 74 -5.98 -20.38 19.01
C ASN A 74 -5.68 -21.07 17.67
N ASP A 75 -6.70 -21.23 16.81
CA ASP A 75 -6.52 -21.80 15.46
C ASP A 75 -5.62 -20.93 14.58
N LEU A 76 -5.59 -19.63 14.85
CA LEU A 76 -4.95 -18.62 14.04
C LEU A 76 -3.60 -18.17 14.60
N GLU A 77 -3.29 -18.48 15.86
CA GLU A 77 -2.10 -17.99 16.55
C GLU A 77 -0.79 -18.33 15.83
N GLU A 78 -0.51 -19.61 15.58
CA GLU A 78 0.71 -20.04 14.87
C GLU A 78 0.74 -19.55 13.41
N PRO A 79 -0.33 -19.71 12.58
CA PRO A 79 -0.32 -19.19 11.22
C PRO A 79 -0.10 -17.67 11.15
N LEU A 80 -0.71 -16.89 12.04
CA LEU A 80 -0.57 -15.44 12.03
C LEU A 80 0.81 -14.98 12.50
N TRP A 81 1.42 -15.68 13.45
CA TRP A 81 2.80 -15.41 13.84
C TRP A 81 3.78 -15.67 12.69
N ASP A 82 3.62 -16.78 11.96
CA ASP A 82 4.43 -17.06 10.77
C ASP A 82 4.25 -15.98 9.68
N LEU A 83 3.01 -15.51 9.49
CA LEU A 83 2.69 -14.44 8.56
C LEU A 83 3.35 -13.11 8.98
N GLU A 84 3.29 -12.76 10.26
CA GLU A 84 3.93 -11.58 10.81
C GLU A 84 5.44 -11.60 10.53
N MET A 85 6.11 -12.72 10.84
CA MET A 85 7.55 -12.87 10.57
C MET A 85 7.85 -12.71 9.08
N ALA A 86 7.02 -13.27 8.19
CA ALA A 86 7.18 -13.12 6.75
C ALA A 86 7.03 -11.67 6.25
N LEU A 87 6.10 -10.92 6.84
CA LEU A 87 5.92 -9.49 6.55
C LEU A 87 7.16 -8.70 6.98
N LEU A 88 7.66 -8.92 8.20
CA LEU A 88 8.87 -8.26 8.72
C LEU A 88 10.12 -8.58 7.87
N GLU A 89 10.30 -9.84 7.49
CA GLU A 89 11.39 -10.28 6.59
C GLU A 89 11.34 -9.59 5.21
N SER A 90 10.15 -9.13 4.81
CA SER A 90 9.89 -8.44 3.55
C SER A 90 9.97 -6.92 3.67
N ASP A 91 10.55 -6.39 4.75
CA ASP A 91 10.65 -4.96 5.07
C ASP A 91 9.28 -4.27 5.20
N VAL A 92 8.28 -5.01 5.70
CA VAL A 92 7.07 -4.39 6.23
C VAL A 92 7.36 -3.91 7.65
N ALA A 93 7.02 -2.66 7.95
CA ALA A 93 7.26 -2.09 9.28
C ALA A 93 6.39 -2.79 10.34
N LEU A 94 6.93 -3.00 11.54
CA LEU A 94 6.24 -3.74 12.61
C LEU A 94 4.82 -3.24 12.90
N PRO A 95 4.55 -1.93 13.08
CA PRO A 95 3.19 -1.45 13.33
C PRO A 95 2.20 -1.76 12.19
N VAL A 96 2.73 -1.91 10.97
CA VAL A 96 1.94 -2.22 9.78
C VAL A 96 1.67 -3.72 9.70
N ALA A 97 2.67 -4.54 10.01
CA ALA A 97 2.50 -5.99 10.13
C ALA A 97 1.45 -6.32 11.20
N GLU A 98 1.57 -5.74 12.40
CA GLU A 98 0.57 -5.87 13.48
C GLU A 98 -0.83 -5.48 13.00
N SER A 99 -0.96 -4.31 12.34
CA SER A 99 -2.25 -3.87 11.78
C SER A 99 -2.84 -4.83 10.74
N ILE A 100 -2.00 -5.47 9.92
CA ILE A 100 -2.45 -6.49 8.95
C ILE A 100 -2.94 -7.74 9.70
N ILE A 101 -2.18 -8.21 10.69
CA ILE A 101 -2.53 -9.39 11.49
C ILE A 101 -3.85 -9.18 12.23
N ASP A 102 -4.03 -8.01 12.85
CA ASP A 102 -5.26 -7.69 13.58
C ASP A 102 -6.47 -7.62 12.66
N ALA A 103 -6.34 -7.00 11.48
CA ALA A 103 -7.41 -6.98 10.47
C ALA A 103 -7.80 -8.39 10.01
N ILE A 104 -6.82 -9.29 9.84
CA ILE A 104 -7.09 -10.70 9.48
C ILE A 104 -7.79 -11.44 10.63
N LYS A 105 -7.37 -11.21 11.89
CA LYS A 105 -8.05 -11.81 13.06
C LYS A 105 -9.50 -11.37 13.12
N GLU A 106 -9.77 -10.07 13.00
CA GLU A 106 -11.13 -9.52 13.03
C GLU A 106 -12.01 -10.10 11.91
N GLU A 107 -11.45 -10.32 10.72
CA GLU A 107 -12.20 -10.86 9.58
C GLU A 107 -12.40 -12.38 9.66
N LEU A 108 -11.52 -13.13 10.34
CA LEU A 108 -11.57 -14.61 10.37
C LEU A 108 -12.17 -15.19 11.64
N VAL A 109 -12.03 -14.53 12.80
CA VAL A 109 -12.54 -15.03 14.09
C VAL A 109 -14.06 -14.92 14.16
N GLY A 110 -14.74 -15.96 14.64
CA GLY A 110 -16.19 -15.92 14.82
C GLY A 110 -17.01 -16.05 13.54
N VAL A 111 -16.37 -16.21 12.38
CA VAL A 111 -17.07 -16.39 11.09
C VAL A 111 -17.73 -17.77 11.04
N HIS A 112 -19.06 -17.80 10.96
CA HIS A 112 -19.86 -19.00 10.75
C HIS A 112 -19.80 -19.46 9.28
N ARG A 113 -19.24 -20.63 9.01
CA ARG A 113 -18.98 -21.07 7.62
C ARG A 113 -19.76 -22.29 7.17
N LYS A 114 -20.60 -22.16 6.13
CA LYS A 114 -21.14 -23.31 5.39
C LYS A 114 -19.99 -24.01 4.63
N ILE A 115 -19.85 -25.33 4.81
CA ILE A 115 -18.80 -26.21 4.23
C ILE A 115 -18.56 -26.12 2.71
N LYS A 116 -19.33 -25.33 1.94
CA LYS A 116 -19.30 -25.33 0.48
C LYS A 116 -18.53 -24.19 -0.19
N ALA A 117 -18.04 -23.19 0.54
CA ALA A 117 -17.14 -22.19 -0.05
C ALA A 117 -15.72 -22.72 -0.05
N ASP A 118 -14.98 -22.55 -1.15
CA ASP A 118 -13.56 -22.91 -1.22
C ASP A 118 -12.81 -22.18 -0.11
N THR A 119 -12.40 -22.91 0.92
CA THR A 119 -11.88 -22.37 2.17
C THR A 119 -10.68 -21.44 1.94
N THR A 120 -9.89 -21.74 0.90
CA THR A 120 -8.73 -20.98 0.42
C THR A 120 -9.11 -19.57 -0.03
N ASP A 121 -10.27 -19.39 -0.65
CA ASP A 121 -10.72 -18.10 -1.20
C ASP A 121 -11.02 -17.09 -0.09
N ILE A 122 -11.51 -17.55 1.06
CA ILE A 122 -11.85 -16.68 2.20
C ILE A 122 -10.57 -16.14 2.86
N VAL A 123 -9.58 -17.02 3.07
CA VAL A 123 -8.30 -16.61 3.69
C VAL A 123 -7.55 -15.65 2.76
N GLU A 124 -7.57 -15.93 1.46
CA GLU A 124 -7.04 -15.01 0.46
C GLU A 124 -7.76 -13.66 0.47
N THR A 125 -9.09 -13.67 0.53
CA THR A 125 -9.90 -12.45 0.59
C THR A 125 -9.56 -11.62 1.83
N ALA A 126 -9.49 -12.25 3.00
CA ALA A 126 -9.15 -11.56 4.25
C ALA A 126 -7.75 -10.95 4.21
N LEU A 127 -6.77 -11.70 3.70
CA LEU A 127 -5.42 -11.19 3.53
C LEU A 127 -5.34 -10.04 2.51
N ARG A 128 -6.05 -10.14 1.38
CA ARG A 128 -6.17 -9.05 0.39
C ARG A 128 -6.75 -7.80 1.02
N ASN A 129 -7.87 -7.93 1.74
CA ASN A 129 -8.55 -6.83 2.40
C ASN A 129 -7.64 -6.16 3.44
N ALA A 130 -6.93 -6.94 4.25
CA ALA A 130 -5.98 -6.44 5.24
C ALA A 130 -4.78 -5.70 4.61
N LEU A 131 -4.25 -6.19 3.49
CA LEU A 131 -3.19 -5.50 2.75
C LEU A 131 -3.70 -4.19 2.12
N LEU A 132 -4.88 -4.22 1.51
CA LEU A 132 -5.49 -3.02 0.92
C LEU A 132 -5.76 -1.96 2.00
N SER A 133 -6.28 -2.35 3.16
CA SER A 133 -6.66 -1.41 4.22
C SER A 133 -5.49 -0.57 4.74
N VAL A 134 -4.27 -1.13 4.77
CA VAL A 134 -3.08 -0.38 5.19
C VAL A 134 -2.50 0.51 4.07
N MET A 135 -2.87 0.24 2.81
CA MET A 135 -2.37 0.94 1.62
C MET A 135 -3.33 2.04 1.10
N THR A 136 -4.63 1.96 1.41
CA THR A 136 -5.69 2.82 0.85
C THR A 136 -6.34 3.76 1.89
N LYS A 137 -5.52 4.44 2.72
CA LYS A 137 -6.04 5.32 3.79
C LYS A 137 -6.79 6.57 3.29
N GLU A 138 -6.42 7.15 2.15
CA GLU A 138 -7.07 8.33 1.56
C GLU A 138 -7.24 8.16 0.04
N MET A 139 -8.45 8.41 -0.47
CA MET A 139 -8.67 8.55 -1.90
C MET A 139 -8.15 9.91 -2.36
N PHE A 140 -7.04 9.93 -3.09
CA PHE A 140 -6.45 11.12 -3.67
C PHE A 140 -5.89 10.78 -5.05
N ASP A 141 -6.43 11.41 -6.10
CA ASP A 141 -5.83 11.34 -7.43
C ASP A 141 -5.03 12.62 -7.71
N PHE A 142 -3.75 12.43 -8.00
CA PHE A 142 -2.83 13.54 -8.27
C PHE A 142 -3.23 14.36 -9.49
N ASP A 143 -3.65 13.72 -10.60
CA ASP A 143 -3.97 14.47 -11.81
C ASP A 143 -5.29 15.24 -11.66
N GLU A 144 -6.29 14.65 -10.98
CA GLU A 144 -7.54 15.34 -10.65
C GLU A 144 -7.32 16.53 -9.72
N PHE A 145 -6.48 16.36 -8.69
CA PHE A 145 -6.08 17.44 -7.80
C PHE A 145 -5.45 18.60 -8.59
N ILE A 146 -4.52 18.28 -9.50
CA ILE A 146 -3.91 19.30 -10.35
C ILE A 146 -4.98 19.93 -11.26
N ALA A 147 -5.88 19.18 -11.89
CA ALA A 147 -6.89 19.77 -12.77
C ALA A 147 -7.86 20.72 -12.03
N GLY A 148 -8.24 20.38 -10.79
CA GLY A 148 -9.26 21.10 -10.01
C GLY A 148 -8.75 22.23 -9.13
N ALA A 149 -7.45 22.26 -8.78
CA ALA A 149 -6.92 23.24 -7.84
C ALA A 149 -6.70 24.65 -8.46
N PRO A 150 -6.82 25.73 -7.66
CA PRO A 150 -6.43 27.08 -8.07
C PRO A 150 -4.98 27.15 -8.58
N LYS A 151 -4.71 28.03 -9.54
CA LYS A 151 -3.41 28.15 -10.21
C LYS A 151 -2.59 29.35 -9.72
N PRO A 152 -1.25 29.24 -9.64
CA PRO A 152 -0.46 28.02 -9.86
C PRO A 152 -0.55 27.05 -8.68
N VAL A 153 -0.51 25.74 -8.94
CA VAL A 153 -0.37 24.72 -7.88
C VAL A 153 1.10 24.58 -7.52
N ASN A 154 1.47 24.89 -6.29
CA ASN A 154 2.83 24.81 -5.76
C ASN A 154 3.07 23.47 -5.06
N ILE A 155 3.97 22.65 -5.62
CA ILE A 155 4.28 21.31 -5.13
C ILE A 155 5.72 21.27 -4.64
N ALA A 156 5.92 20.96 -3.37
CA ALA A 156 7.24 20.80 -2.76
C ALA A 156 7.63 19.32 -2.69
N PHE A 157 8.83 18.98 -3.16
CA PHE A 157 9.35 17.62 -3.10
C PHE A 157 10.41 17.52 -2.00
N VAL A 158 10.17 16.65 -1.03
CA VAL A 158 11.06 16.44 0.13
C VAL A 158 11.59 15.02 0.16
N GLY A 159 12.57 14.74 1.01
CA GLY A 159 13.24 13.44 1.11
C GLY A 159 14.75 13.60 1.09
N VAL A 160 15.49 12.50 1.21
CA VAL A 160 16.95 12.60 1.35
C VAL A 160 17.69 12.61 0.00
N ASN A 161 19.00 12.75 0.05
CA ASN A 161 19.88 12.74 -1.12
C ASN A 161 20.04 11.32 -1.66
N GLY A 162 20.15 11.17 -2.99
CA GLY A 162 20.40 9.87 -3.62
C GLY A 162 19.15 9.02 -3.88
N THR A 163 17.99 9.44 -3.36
CA THR A 163 16.70 8.74 -3.54
C THR A 163 16.01 9.02 -4.87
N GLY A 164 16.61 9.84 -5.75
CA GLY A 164 16.05 10.12 -7.08
C GLY A 164 15.03 11.26 -7.13
N LYS A 165 14.94 12.13 -6.10
CA LYS A 165 14.06 13.30 -6.07
C LYS A 165 14.16 14.21 -7.30
N THR A 166 15.35 14.70 -7.64
CA THR A 166 15.57 15.58 -8.81
C THR A 166 15.10 14.95 -10.11
N THR A 167 15.41 13.67 -10.33
CA THR A 167 14.92 12.93 -11.51
C THR A 167 13.40 12.76 -11.47
N THR A 168 12.83 12.45 -10.31
CA THR A 168 11.39 12.30 -10.09
C THR A 168 10.63 13.57 -10.44
N ILE A 169 11.14 14.74 -10.02
CA ILE A 169 10.57 16.05 -10.38
C ILE A 169 10.53 16.22 -11.90
N ALA A 170 11.60 15.84 -12.61
CA ALA A 170 11.62 15.89 -14.06
C ALA A 170 10.59 14.93 -14.69
N LYS A 171 10.38 13.73 -14.14
CA LYS A 171 9.34 12.81 -14.61
C LYS A 171 7.93 13.35 -14.37
N VAL A 172 7.68 13.93 -13.19
CA VAL A 172 6.40 14.58 -12.87
C VAL A 172 6.16 15.77 -13.81
N ALA A 173 7.19 16.58 -14.08
CA ALA A 173 7.12 17.66 -15.06
C ALA A 173 6.75 17.13 -16.47
N ALA A 174 7.38 16.05 -16.91
CA ALA A 174 7.08 15.42 -18.20
C ALA A 174 5.63 14.91 -18.26
N ARG A 175 5.14 14.24 -17.20
CA ARG A 175 3.74 13.80 -17.09
C ARG A 175 2.76 14.97 -17.19
N LEU A 176 2.97 16.00 -16.38
CA LEU A 176 2.11 17.18 -16.34
C LEU A 176 2.06 17.89 -17.69
N ARG A 177 3.21 18.02 -18.37
CA ARG A 177 3.28 18.53 -19.73
C ARG A 177 2.54 17.65 -20.73
N GLY A 178 2.68 16.33 -20.63
CA GLY A 178 1.93 15.37 -21.45
C GLY A 178 0.42 15.49 -21.27
N ASN A 179 -0.02 15.89 -20.07
CA ASN A 179 -1.41 16.17 -19.75
C ASN A 179 -1.86 17.61 -20.10
N GLY A 180 -1.00 18.41 -20.75
CA GLY A 180 -1.34 19.77 -21.21
C GLY A 180 -1.09 20.89 -20.20
N HIS A 181 -0.51 20.61 -19.04
CA HIS A 181 -0.19 21.65 -18.04
C HIS A 181 1.14 22.35 -18.33
N SER A 182 1.17 23.65 -18.06
CA SER A 182 2.38 24.46 -18.09
C SER A 182 3.11 24.42 -16.74
N VAL A 183 4.40 24.09 -16.79
CA VAL A 183 5.20 23.78 -15.59
C VAL A 183 6.39 24.73 -15.46
N VAL A 184 6.63 25.18 -14.23
CA VAL A 184 7.84 25.89 -13.78
C VAL A 184 8.53 25.03 -12.72
N ILE A 185 9.85 24.93 -12.77
CA ILE A 185 10.65 24.24 -11.76
C ILE A 185 11.42 25.27 -10.93
N ALA A 186 11.43 25.10 -9.61
CA ALA A 186 12.25 25.87 -8.68
C ALA A 186 13.41 24.99 -8.17
N SER A 187 14.66 25.41 -8.38
CA SER A 187 15.85 24.72 -7.85
C SER A 187 16.17 25.21 -6.44
N GLY A 188 15.44 24.69 -5.45
CA GLY A 188 15.65 24.99 -4.04
C GLY A 188 16.84 24.25 -3.39
N ASP A 189 17.45 23.27 -4.06
CA ASP A 189 18.70 22.63 -3.62
C ASP A 189 19.93 23.51 -3.96
N THR A 190 20.00 24.68 -3.33
CA THR A 190 20.96 25.75 -3.67
C THR A 190 22.41 25.44 -3.27
N PHE A 191 22.64 24.42 -2.44
CA PHE A 191 23.96 24.07 -1.91
C PHE A 191 24.63 22.91 -2.66
N ARG A 192 23.97 22.32 -3.66
CA ARG A 192 24.50 21.17 -4.39
C ARG A 192 24.53 21.49 -5.89
N ALA A 193 25.61 22.12 -6.32
CA ALA A 193 25.80 22.57 -7.70
C ALA A 193 25.49 21.49 -8.75
N GLY A 194 25.93 20.25 -8.51
CA GLY A 194 25.64 19.13 -9.42
C GLY A 194 24.15 18.78 -9.55
N ALA A 195 23.34 18.97 -8.50
CA ALA A 195 21.89 18.77 -8.57
C ALA A 195 21.22 19.92 -9.33
N THR A 196 21.67 21.17 -9.12
CA THR A 196 21.20 22.33 -9.91
C THR A 196 21.51 22.15 -11.40
N GLU A 197 22.72 21.72 -11.76
CA GLU A 197 23.08 21.42 -13.15
C GLU A 197 22.27 20.26 -13.74
N GLN A 198 21.99 19.23 -12.92
CA GLN A 198 21.18 18.09 -13.35
C GLN A 198 19.74 18.52 -13.67
N ILE A 199 19.09 19.26 -12.77
CA ILE A 199 17.71 19.71 -12.99
C ILE A 199 17.62 20.71 -14.15
N GLU A 200 18.66 21.52 -14.36
CA GLU A 200 18.76 22.42 -15.52
C GLU A 200 18.78 21.66 -16.83
N LYS A 201 19.60 20.61 -16.95
CA LYS A 201 19.61 19.76 -18.16
C LYS A 201 18.26 19.09 -18.39
N HIS A 202 17.57 18.66 -17.33
CA HIS A 202 16.21 18.14 -17.46
C HIS A 202 15.23 19.22 -17.92
N ALA A 203 15.32 20.42 -17.34
CA ALA A 203 14.46 21.54 -17.67
C ALA A 203 14.61 21.97 -19.14
N GLU A 204 15.85 22.05 -19.64
CA GLU A 204 16.16 22.32 -21.05
C GLU A 204 15.59 21.25 -21.98
N ARG A 205 15.82 19.97 -21.68
CA ARG A 205 15.29 18.84 -22.47
C ARG A 205 13.77 18.83 -22.51
N LEU A 206 13.13 19.18 -21.40
CA LEU A 206 11.68 19.23 -21.27
C LEU A 206 11.10 20.59 -21.69
N GLY A 207 11.90 21.57 -22.10
CA GLY A 207 11.42 22.92 -22.45
C GLY A 207 10.62 23.60 -21.34
N VAL A 208 10.93 23.32 -20.07
CA VAL A 208 10.27 23.94 -18.90
C VAL A 208 11.13 25.05 -18.33
N LYS A 209 10.48 26.08 -17.78
CA LYS A 209 11.20 27.20 -17.17
C LYS A 209 11.81 26.74 -15.84
N LEU A 210 13.12 26.88 -15.71
CA LEU A 210 13.82 26.76 -14.43
C LEU A 210 14.02 28.14 -13.79
N ILE A 211 13.69 28.23 -12.50
CA ILE A 211 14.04 29.35 -11.62
C ILE A 211 15.11 28.84 -10.65
N LYS A 212 16.27 29.50 -10.65
CA LYS A 212 17.42 29.18 -9.81
C LYS A 212 18.14 30.46 -9.43
N HIS A 213 18.74 30.47 -8.25
CA HIS A 213 19.60 31.56 -7.79
C HIS A 213 21.08 31.16 -7.87
N GLN A 214 21.94 32.05 -7.40
CA GLN A 214 23.36 31.77 -7.22
C GLN A 214 23.56 30.65 -6.19
N TYR A 215 24.67 29.92 -6.30
CA TYR A 215 25.04 28.88 -5.36
C TYR A 215 25.04 29.40 -3.91
N GLY A 216 24.46 28.62 -2.99
CA GLY A 216 24.30 29.00 -1.59
C GLY A 216 23.21 30.04 -1.31
N GLY A 217 22.41 30.42 -2.31
CA GLY A 217 21.25 31.29 -2.13
C GLY A 217 20.16 30.68 -1.23
N ASP A 218 19.21 31.50 -0.78
CA ASP A 218 18.12 31.06 0.09
C ASP A 218 17.09 30.19 -0.68
N PRO A 219 16.91 28.91 -0.33
CA PRO A 219 15.93 28.03 -1.00
C PRO A 219 14.51 28.59 -1.01
N ALA A 220 14.10 29.21 0.11
CA ALA A 220 12.76 29.78 0.25
C ALA A 220 12.51 30.92 -0.75
N ALA A 221 13.53 31.74 -1.03
CA ALA A 221 13.44 32.80 -2.01
C ALA A 221 13.33 32.26 -3.45
N VAL A 222 14.05 31.18 -3.78
CA VAL A 222 13.95 30.55 -5.12
C VAL A 222 12.53 30.03 -5.37
N VAL A 223 11.93 29.35 -4.40
CA VAL A 223 10.56 28.83 -4.52
C VAL A 223 9.54 29.96 -4.60
N TYR A 224 9.69 30.99 -3.76
CA TYR A 224 8.84 32.18 -3.81
C TYR A 224 8.89 32.85 -5.19
N ASP A 225 10.08 33.10 -5.73
CA ASP A 225 10.24 33.74 -7.04
C ASP A 225 9.67 32.87 -8.17
N ALA A 226 9.73 31.55 -8.04
CA ALA A 226 9.09 30.64 -8.98
C ALA A 226 7.55 30.72 -8.95
N VAL A 227 6.96 30.81 -7.76
CA VAL A 227 5.51 31.02 -7.59
C VAL A 227 5.08 32.38 -8.15
N GLN A 228 5.85 33.44 -7.89
CA GLN A 228 5.58 34.77 -8.44
C GLN A 228 5.68 34.78 -9.97
N HIS A 229 6.71 34.14 -10.52
CA HIS A 229 6.86 33.99 -11.97
C HIS A 229 5.69 33.20 -12.58
N ALA A 230 5.32 32.07 -11.97
CA ALA A 230 4.20 31.26 -12.43
C ALA A 230 2.88 32.03 -12.41
N THR A 231 2.61 32.77 -11.33
CA THR A 231 1.42 33.62 -11.20
C THR A 231 1.39 34.70 -12.28
N ALA A 232 2.48 35.45 -12.46
CA ALA A 232 2.57 36.52 -13.45
C ALA A 232 2.52 36.05 -14.90
N GLN A 233 2.84 34.78 -15.15
CA GLN A 233 2.85 34.18 -16.49
C GLN A 233 1.71 33.18 -16.69
N HIS A 234 0.73 33.15 -15.77
CA HIS A 234 -0.42 32.25 -15.79
C HIS A 234 -0.02 30.78 -16.03
N ARG A 235 1.00 30.32 -15.32
CA ARG A 235 1.46 28.93 -15.35
C ARG A 235 0.64 28.08 -14.40
N ASP A 236 0.49 26.81 -14.73
CA ASP A 236 -0.40 25.91 -14.00
C ASP A 236 0.24 25.33 -12.75
N VAL A 237 1.52 24.96 -12.81
CA VAL A 237 2.19 24.21 -11.74
C VAL A 237 3.61 24.70 -11.50
N VAL A 238 3.99 24.80 -10.22
CA VAL A 238 5.36 24.98 -9.75
C VAL A 238 5.81 23.70 -9.06
N LEU A 239 6.96 23.16 -9.47
CA LEU A 239 7.60 22.01 -8.83
C LEU A 239 8.89 22.47 -8.14
N ALA A 240 8.93 22.40 -6.81
CA ALA A 240 10.07 22.82 -6.01
C ALA A 240 10.95 21.64 -5.61
N ASP A 241 12.19 21.62 -6.09
CA ASP A 241 13.24 20.68 -5.64
C ASP A 241 13.87 21.19 -4.35
N THR A 242 13.93 20.35 -3.31
CA THR A 242 14.54 20.71 -2.03
C THR A 242 15.84 19.95 -1.78
N ALA A 243 16.69 20.48 -0.90
CA ALA A 243 17.82 19.75 -0.38
C ALA A 243 17.38 18.49 0.41
N GLY A 244 18.26 17.48 0.51
CA GLY A 244 17.95 16.17 1.12
C GLY A 244 18.93 15.63 2.17
N ARG A 245 19.50 16.46 3.04
CA ARG A 245 20.41 16.00 4.12
C ARG A 245 19.70 15.79 5.47
N LEU A 246 19.28 14.57 5.81
CA LEU A 246 18.49 14.28 7.02
C LEU A 246 19.31 14.14 8.31
N HIS A 247 20.27 13.22 8.33
CA HIS A 247 20.62 12.52 9.57
C HIS A 247 21.40 13.31 10.64
N THR A 248 21.80 14.56 10.38
CA THR A 248 22.53 15.36 11.38
C THR A 248 22.27 16.87 11.28
N ASN A 249 21.31 17.30 10.46
CA ASN A 249 21.21 18.71 10.11
C ASN A 249 19.86 19.32 10.50
N VAL A 250 19.73 19.73 11.76
CA VAL A 250 18.63 20.57 12.27
C VAL A 250 18.33 21.74 11.30
N ASN A 251 19.38 22.27 10.67
CA ASN A 251 19.29 23.32 9.68
C ASN A 251 18.43 22.95 8.45
N LEU A 252 18.45 21.69 7.99
CA LEU A 252 17.61 21.30 6.84
C LEU A 252 16.12 21.39 7.20
N MET A 253 15.73 20.85 8.35
CA MET A 253 14.33 20.84 8.77
C MET A 253 13.82 22.26 9.01
N ASP A 254 14.65 23.13 9.58
CA ASP A 254 14.33 24.55 9.72
C ASP A 254 14.25 25.27 8.38
N GLN A 255 15.13 24.95 7.42
CA GLN A 255 15.03 25.45 6.05
C GLN A 255 13.74 25.01 5.37
N LEU A 256 13.33 23.76 5.56
CA LEU A 256 12.09 23.23 5.00
C LEU A 256 10.86 23.93 5.60
N ARG A 257 10.81 24.09 6.93
CA ARG A 257 9.77 24.87 7.61
C ARG A 257 9.72 26.31 7.10
N LYS A 258 10.89 26.95 6.95
CA LYS A 258 10.98 28.31 6.42
C LYS A 258 10.44 28.39 5.00
N MET A 259 10.82 27.45 4.12
CA MET A 259 10.33 27.38 2.74
C MET A 259 8.80 27.26 2.70
N CYS A 260 8.22 26.32 3.47
CA CYS A 260 6.77 26.14 3.55
C CYS A 260 6.04 27.33 4.18
N ARG A 261 6.71 28.16 4.99
CA ARG A 261 6.13 29.40 5.52
C ARG A 261 6.17 30.55 4.50
N VAL A 262 7.27 30.68 3.75
CA VAL A 262 7.49 31.79 2.81
C VAL A 262 6.71 31.57 1.50
N ALA A 263 6.70 30.33 1.01
CA ALA A 263 5.94 29.91 -0.16
C ALA A 263 5.17 28.63 0.18
N PRO A 264 3.99 28.76 0.83
CA PRO A 264 3.17 27.61 1.22
C PRO A 264 2.90 26.68 0.03
N PRO A 265 3.29 25.39 0.11
CA PRO A 265 2.94 24.42 -0.91
C PRO A 265 1.47 23.99 -0.76
N ASP A 266 0.79 23.82 -1.89
CA ASP A 266 -0.52 23.18 -1.96
C ASP A 266 -0.40 21.66 -1.73
N LEU A 267 0.75 21.09 -2.08
CA LEU A 267 1.05 19.67 -1.89
C LEU A 267 2.53 19.45 -1.55
N VAL A 268 2.78 18.65 -0.51
CA VAL A 268 4.14 18.19 -0.16
C VAL A 268 4.26 16.72 -0.50
N ILE A 269 5.21 16.38 -1.36
CA ILE A 269 5.45 15.01 -1.80
C ILE A 269 6.77 14.53 -1.22
N PHE A 270 6.72 13.46 -0.43
CA PHE A 270 7.91 12.77 0.04
C PHE A 270 8.42 11.78 -1.02
N VAL A 271 9.72 11.82 -1.31
CA VAL A 271 10.36 10.97 -2.31
C VAL A 271 11.50 10.17 -1.68
N ASP A 272 11.37 8.85 -1.75
CA ASP A 272 12.40 7.91 -1.30
C ASP A 272 12.58 6.74 -2.26
N GLU A 273 13.58 5.89 -2.01
CA GLU A 273 13.83 4.66 -2.76
C GLU A 273 13.23 3.45 -2.05
N ALA A 274 12.54 2.58 -2.80
CA ALA A 274 11.89 1.39 -2.26
C ALA A 274 12.90 0.39 -1.66
N VAL A 275 14.10 0.30 -2.24
CA VAL A 275 15.18 -0.60 -1.79
C VAL A 275 15.69 -0.32 -0.39
N ALA A 276 15.40 0.85 0.17
CA ALA A 276 15.78 1.21 1.54
C ALA A 276 14.86 0.57 2.59
N GLY A 277 13.73 -0.04 2.21
CA GLY A 277 12.87 -0.77 3.13
C GLY A 277 12.39 0.11 4.29
N ASN A 278 12.61 -0.37 5.52
CA ASN A 278 12.23 0.31 6.75
C ASN A 278 12.91 1.68 6.94
N ASP A 279 14.10 1.92 6.36
CA ASP A 279 14.75 3.22 6.44
C ASP A 279 13.94 4.29 5.68
N ALA A 280 13.28 3.94 4.58
CA ALA A 280 12.40 4.88 3.88
C ALA A 280 11.17 5.23 4.75
N VAL A 281 10.65 4.25 5.49
CA VAL A 281 9.51 4.42 6.38
C VAL A 281 9.84 5.35 7.55
N GLU A 282 11.00 5.16 8.18
CA GLU A 282 11.45 6.03 9.28
C GLU A 282 11.69 7.46 8.79
N ARG A 283 12.37 7.63 7.66
CA ARG A 283 12.61 8.96 7.08
C ARG A 283 11.30 9.65 6.73
N ALA A 284 10.31 8.93 6.20
CA ALA A 284 8.99 9.47 5.93
C ALA A 284 8.32 10.00 7.20
N ARG A 285 8.42 9.28 8.33
CA ARG A 285 7.94 9.73 9.65
C ARG A 285 8.63 11.01 10.07
N GLU A 286 9.97 11.05 10.05
CA GLU A 286 10.76 12.22 10.44
C GLU A 286 10.40 13.48 9.62
N PHE A 287 10.19 13.34 8.29
CA PHE A 287 9.76 14.47 7.47
C PHE A 287 8.32 14.90 7.80
N ASN A 288 7.40 13.95 8.02
CA ASN A 288 6.00 14.25 8.31
C ASN A 288 5.83 15.03 9.62
N GLU A 289 6.70 14.82 10.60
CA GLU A 289 6.74 15.59 11.86
C GLU A 289 7.15 17.05 11.64
N VAL A 290 7.92 17.33 10.59
CA VAL A 290 8.44 18.67 10.29
C VAL A 290 7.52 19.44 9.35
N VAL A 291 7.06 18.79 8.29
CA VAL A 291 6.10 19.33 7.33
C VAL A 291 5.11 18.22 6.97
N PRO A 292 3.79 18.46 7.11
CA PRO A 292 2.78 17.48 6.75
C PRO A 292 2.92 17.04 5.29
N ILE A 293 3.18 15.76 5.09
CA ILE A 293 3.22 15.14 3.77
C ILE A 293 1.78 15.03 3.26
N GLY A 294 1.58 15.23 1.95
CA GLY A 294 0.31 15.00 1.27
C GLY A 294 0.31 13.77 0.36
N GLY A 295 1.49 13.25 0.00
CA GLY A 295 1.63 11.99 -0.73
C GLY A 295 3.07 11.52 -0.85
N ASN A 296 3.24 10.26 -1.24
CA ASN A 296 4.54 9.59 -1.31
C ASN A 296 4.87 9.16 -2.75
N ILE A 297 6.14 9.21 -3.13
CA ILE A 297 6.66 8.58 -4.34
C ILE A 297 7.82 7.68 -3.97
N LEU A 298 7.75 6.42 -4.39
CA LEU A 298 8.84 5.45 -4.23
C LEU A 298 9.57 5.26 -5.55
N THR A 299 10.88 5.44 -5.56
CA THR A 299 11.76 5.24 -6.71
C THR A 299 12.48 3.90 -6.63
N LYS A 300 13.16 3.51 -7.72
CA LYS A 300 13.95 2.28 -7.82
C LYS A 300 13.15 1.02 -7.44
N VAL A 301 11.85 1.04 -7.73
CA VAL A 301 10.92 -0.06 -7.44
C VAL A 301 11.26 -1.29 -8.29
N ASP A 302 11.83 -1.07 -9.47
CA ASP A 302 12.39 -2.11 -10.34
C ASP A 302 13.57 -2.88 -9.70
N MET A 303 14.25 -2.27 -8.72
CA MET A 303 15.35 -2.89 -7.98
C MET A 303 14.91 -3.50 -6.65
N ASP A 304 13.66 -3.28 -6.23
CA ASP A 304 13.14 -3.80 -4.97
C ASP A 304 12.65 -5.25 -5.13
N SER A 305 13.32 -6.16 -4.42
CA SER A 305 12.97 -7.57 -4.43
C SER A 305 11.92 -7.94 -3.39
N LYS A 306 11.68 -7.08 -2.38
CA LYS A 306 10.86 -7.37 -1.20
C LYS A 306 9.49 -6.70 -1.26
N GLY A 307 9.42 -5.40 -1.57
CA GLY A 307 8.17 -4.65 -1.76
C GLY A 307 7.45 -4.18 -0.48
N GLY A 308 7.96 -4.48 0.72
CA GLY A 308 7.32 -4.06 1.98
C GLY A 308 7.33 -2.55 2.24
N ALA A 309 8.25 -1.80 1.62
CA ALA A 309 8.33 -0.35 1.75
C ALA A 309 7.05 0.35 1.27
N ALA A 310 6.48 -0.09 0.14
CA ALA A 310 5.24 0.50 -0.40
C ALA A 310 4.02 0.19 0.46
N ILE A 311 3.96 -1.01 1.05
CA ILE A 311 2.92 -1.41 2.00
C ILE A 311 2.98 -0.52 3.25
N SER A 312 4.20 -0.23 3.72
CA SER A 312 4.41 0.42 5.01
C SER A 312 4.30 1.95 4.98
N ILE A 313 4.81 2.59 3.92
CA ILE A 313 4.94 4.04 3.88
C ILE A 313 3.58 4.76 3.89
N ALA A 314 2.58 4.18 3.21
CA ALA A 314 1.23 4.74 3.20
C ALA A 314 0.60 4.72 4.59
N HIS A 315 0.78 3.60 5.29
CA HIS A 315 0.25 3.44 6.63
C HIS A 315 0.90 4.40 7.62
N VAL A 316 2.23 4.54 7.59
CA VAL A 316 3.01 5.34 8.55
C VAL A 316 2.85 6.84 8.33
N THR A 317 2.83 7.29 7.07
CA THR A 317 2.58 8.71 6.78
C THR A 317 1.09 9.07 6.90
N GLY A 318 0.21 8.08 6.83
CA GLY A 318 -1.23 8.30 6.69
C GLY A 318 -1.63 8.84 5.33
N LYS A 319 -0.74 8.78 4.33
CA LYS A 319 -0.87 9.43 3.03
C LYS A 319 -0.63 8.48 1.87
N PRO A 320 -1.30 8.66 0.73
CA PRO A 320 -1.24 7.69 -0.35
C PRO A 320 0.14 7.68 -1.00
N VAL A 321 0.52 6.51 -1.53
CA VAL A 321 1.56 6.44 -2.56
C VAL A 321 0.95 6.93 -3.86
N LEU A 322 1.51 7.97 -4.45
CA LEU A 322 1.02 8.59 -5.69
C LEU A 322 1.61 7.90 -6.92
N PHE A 323 2.91 7.64 -6.88
CA PHE A 323 3.65 7.10 -8.02
C PHE A 323 4.75 6.14 -7.60
N LEU A 324 5.08 5.22 -8.52
CA LEU A 324 6.21 4.33 -8.48
C LEU A 324 7.19 4.68 -9.62
N GLY A 325 8.44 4.95 -9.27
CA GLY A 325 9.54 5.09 -10.22
C GLY A 325 10.14 3.71 -10.51
N ILE A 326 9.96 3.23 -11.74
CA ILE A 326 10.29 1.85 -12.16
C ILE A 326 11.42 1.79 -13.21
N GLY A 327 12.26 2.83 -13.27
CA GLY A 327 13.29 2.94 -14.30
C GLY A 327 13.87 4.35 -14.39
N GLN A 328 14.56 4.66 -15.50
CA GLN A 328 15.32 5.89 -15.68
C GLN A 328 14.68 6.88 -16.66
N SER A 329 13.81 6.42 -17.55
CA SER A 329 13.13 7.24 -18.55
C SER A 329 12.05 8.12 -17.90
N TYR A 330 11.58 9.15 -18.61
CA TYR A 330 10.53 10.04 -18.09
C TYR A 330 9.19 9.33 -17.92
N GLU A 331 8.94 8.31 -18.76
CA GLU A 331 7.76 7.47 -18.79
C GLU A 331 7.77 6.39 -17.70
N ASP A 332 8.92 6.16 -17.07
CA ASP A 332 9.11 5.19 -15.98
C ASP A 332 8.67 5.79 -14.62
N LEU A 333 7.56 6.52 -14.64
CA LEU A 333 6.81 6.99 -13.47
C LEU A 333 5.37 6.52 -13.64
N LYS A 334 5.00 5.47 -12.90
CA LYS A 334 3.67 4.86 -12.97
C LYS A 334 2.81 5.36 -11.81
N LYS A 335 1.53 5.62 -12.08
CA LYS A 335 0.54 5.82 -11.01
C LYS A 335 0.53 4.58 -10.15
N PHE A 336 0.47 4.78 -8.84
CA PHE A 336 0.31 3.68 -7.91
C PHE A 336 -1.12 3.17 -7.95
N ASP A 337 -1.26 1.86 -7.95
CA ASP A 337 -2.53 1.15 -7.89
C ASP A 337 -2.38 0.07 -6.82
N ALA A 338 -3.08 0.24 -5.70
CA ALA A 338 -2.98 -0.66 -4.57
C ALA A 338 -3.56 -2.05 -4.90
N GLU A 339 -4.63 -2.13 -5.71
CA GLU A 339 -5.22 -3.39 -6.13
C GLU A 339 -4.23 -4.15 -7.00
N TRP A 340 -3.67 -3.50 -8.02
CA TRP A 340 -2.64 -4.10 -8.86
C TRP A 340 -1.42 -4.54 -8.05
N TYR A 341 -0.99 -3.73 -7.07
CA TYR A 341 0.16 -4.04 -6.23
C TYR A 341 -0.08 -5.26 -5.34
N VAL A 342 -1.29 -5.37 -4.76
CA VAL A 342 -1.72 -6.54 -3.99
C VAL A 342 -1.90 -7.76 -4.89
N ASP A 343 -2.41 -7.61 -6.12
CA ASP A 343 -2.49 -8.69 -7.10
C ASP A 343 -1.11 -9.29 -7.41
N GLN A 344 -0.06 -8.46 -7.39
CA GLN A 344 1.30 -8.96 -7.57
C GLN A 344 1.78 -9.86 -6.42
N LEU A 345 1.06 -10.01 -5.31
CA LEU A 345 1.39 -10.92 -4.19
C LEU A 345 0.74 -12.30 -4.31
N PHE A 346 -0.23 -12.47 -5.21
CA PHE A 346 -0.99 -13.70 -5.37
C PHE A 346 -0.61 -14.47 -6.64
#